data_AF-A0A7V4JH65-F1
#
_entry.id   AF-A0A7V4JH65-F1
#
_cell.length_a   1.000
_cell.length_b   1.000
_cell.length_c   1.000
_cell.angle_alpha   90.00
_cell.angle_beta   90.00
_cell.angle_gamma   90.00
#
_symmetry.space_group_name_H-M   'P 1'
#
loop_
_entity.id
_entity.type
_entity.pdbx_description
1 polymer ?
#
loop_
_entity_poly.entity_id
_entity_poly.type
_entity_poly.pdbx_seq_one_letter_code
_entity_poly.pdbx_strand_id
1 'polypeptide(L)'
;MTAPESSRTEKASYVESPQEGLSSGDNPGGASPVTADLPPRMQDYLKTAASLILARGTATVTDIAAGRGVRVPSASEAVAQLARRGLVSHENYGTVELTEAGWRVANELLDRHDLLVHLFADILGLSAEQAAQEACSVEHAVAGETLERVAEFVRRHAHRLPASAFASAGGAGGVEAEALRRNGAVVPIDEERIFAVLREATSRDATYIRKVITKALELKGLDEEEVAALAQISDSELLGELFAAARQVKEQIYGSRLVLFAPLYISNLCSNECLYCAFRARNKAIKRRALTQEEIRHEVELLIDQGHKRVLLVAGEAYPREGFSYVLKSIETVYAAQTPRGRIRRVNVNIAPLSIEEFKQLKATGIGTYQIFQETYHRQTYSKMHLSGKKRDYDYRITAPDRAMQAGVDDVGIGVLFGLFDWRFEILALLQHIRHLEETYGIGPHTLSVPRLEPAVGSDFAS
;
A
#
# COMPACT_ATOMS: atom_id res chain seq x y z
N MET A 1 -40.52 -56.76 20.91
CA MET A 1 -40.18 -57.53 19.70
C MET A 1 -40.51 -56.66 18.50
N THR A 2 -39.61 -56.66 17.52
CA THR A 2 -39.76 -56.23 16.10
C THR A 2 -40.02 -54.76 15.77
N ALA A 3 -39.10 -54.27 14.93
CA ALA A 3 -38.89 -52.97 14.25
C ALA A 3 -39.93 -52.73 13.09
N PRO A 4 -39.74 -51.89 12.03
CA PRO A 4 -38.57 -51.08 11.59
C PRO A 4 -38.86 -49.74 10.80
N GLU A 5 -37.78 -49.20 10.18
CA GLU A 5 -37.71 -48.37 8.94
C GLU A 5 -38.24 -46.92 8.96
N SER A 6 -37.81 -45.97 8.12
CA SER A 6 -36.65 -45.73 7.25
C SER A 6 -36.74 -44.25 6.77
N SER A 7 -35.69 -43.81 6.07
CA SER A 7 -35.40 -42.48 5.51
C SER A 7 -36.53 -41.63 4.91
N ARG A 8 -36.41 -40.29 5.08
CA ARG A 8 -36.77 -39.30 4.06
C ARG A 8 -35.75 -38.18 3.99
N THR A 9 -35.21 -38.03 2.79
CA THR A 9 -34.34 -36.97 2.26
C THR A 9 -35.18 -35.74 1.91
N GLU A 10 -34.78 -34.56 2.38
CA GLU A 10 -35.30 -33.29 1.85
C GLU A 10 -34.35 -32.74 0.79
N LYS A 11 -34.88 -32.62 -0.43
CA LYS A 11 -34.25 -31.97 -1.57
C LYS A 11 -34.41 -30.45 -1.41
N ALA A 12 -33.33 -29.71 -1.33
CA ALA A 12 -33.33 -28.28 -1.59
C ALA A 12 -33.14 -28.05 -3.09
N SER A 13 -34.19 -27.51 -3.72
CA SER A 13 -34.25 -27.16 -5.13
C SER A 13 -33.37 -25.94 -5.44
N TYR A 14 -32.44 -26.12 -6.37
CA TYR A 14 -31.68 -25.07 -7.05
C TYR A 14 -32.65 -24.21 -7.88
N VAL A 15 -32.65 -22.89 -7.66
CA VAL A 15 -33.35 -21.93 -8.53
C VAL A 15 -32.29 -21.34 -9.45
N GLU A 16 -32.43 -21.62 -10.76
CA GLU A 16 -31.63 -21.03 -11.82
C GLU A 16 -31.95 -19.52 -11.95
N SER A 17 -30.93 -18.68 -11.86
CA SER A 17 -31.04 -17.26 -12.21
C SER A 17 -30.85 -17.07 -13.73
N PRO A 18 -31.64 -16.20 -14.39
CA PRO A 18 -31.61 -16.08 -15.85
C PRO A 18 -30.30 -15.46 -16.35
N GLN A 19 -29.76 -16.04 -17.42
CA GLN A 19 -28.74 -15.42 -18.25
C GLN A 19 -29.38 -14.33 -19.12
N GLU A 20 -29.05 -13.07 -18.86
CA GLU A 20 -29.24 -11.98 -19.82
C GLU A 20 -27.87 -11.36 -20.15
N GLY A 21 -27.60 -11.27 -21.46
CA GLY A 21 -26.30 -10.98 -22.03
C GLY A 21 -25.81 -9.56 -21.77
N LEU A 22 -24.57 -9.47 -21.30
CA LEU A 22 -23.79 -8.23 -21.34
C LEU A 22 -23.24 -8.06 -22.75
N SER A 23 -23.82 -7.11 -23.48
CA SER A 23 -23.26 -6.59 -24.72
C SER A 23 -21.87 -6.03 -24.47
N SER A 24 -20.93 -6.47 -25.29
CA SER A 24 -19.60 -5.92 -25.44
C SER A 24 -19.65 -4.42 -25.79
N GLY A 25 -19.00 -3.59 -24.98
CA GLY A 25 -18.66 -2.23 -25.36
C GLY A 25 -18.56 -1.28 -24.18
N ASP A 26 -17.45 -1.33 -23.45
CA ASP A 26 -16.90 -0.13 -22.83
C ASP A 26 -15.38 -0.25 -22.74
N ASN A 27 -14.72 0.67 -23.43
CA ASN A 27 -13.28 0.77 -23.65
C ASN A 27 -12.69 1.67 -22.53
N PRO A 28 -11.80 1.22 -21.64
CA PRO A 28 -11.38 2.01 -20.48
C PRO A 28 -10.18 2.93 -20.81
N GLY A 29 -10.26 3.65 -21.92
CA GLY A 29 -9.21 4.59 -22.39
C GLY A 29 -9.72 6.02 -22.65
N GLY A 30 -10.90 6.37 -22.14
CA GLY A 30 -11.44 7.73 -22.25
C GLY A 30 -11.31 8.48 -20.94
N ALA A 31 -10.77 9.69 -20.97
CA ALA A 31 -10.83 10.63 -19.84
C ALA A 31 -12.24 10.65 -19.23
N SER A 32 -12.34 10.58 -17.90
CA SER A 32 -13.62 10.60 -17.20
C SER A 32 -14.42 11.84 -17.61
N PRO A 33 -15.73 11.76 -17.87
CA PRO A 33 -16.53 12.86 -18.45
C PRO A 33 -16.55 14.15 -17.61
N VAL A 34 -16.05 14.12 -16.37
CA VAL A 34 -15.99 15.27 -15.45
C VAL A 34 -14.75 16.15 -15.68
N THR A 35 -13.61 15.61 -16.12
CA THR A 35 -12.38 16.40 -16.32
C THR A 35 -12.36 17.16 -17.64
N ALA A 36 -13.04 16.65 -18.66
CA ALA A 36 -13.14 17.26 -19.98
C ALA A 36 -13.98 18.56 -20.00
N ASP A 37 -14.88 18.76 -19.02
CA ASP A 37 -15.81 19.90 -18.98
C ASP A 37 -15.40 21.02 -17.99
N LEU A 38 -14.27 20.86 -17.29
CA LEU A 38 -13.78 21.90 -16.36
C LEU A 38 -12.83 22.86 -17.08
N PRO A 39 -13.12 24.17 -17.18
CA PRO A 39 -12.22 25.13 -17.84
C PRO A 39 -10.81 25.15 -17.21
N PRO A 40 -9.73 25.35 -18.00
CA PRO A 40 -8.34 25.32 -17.50
C PRO A 40 -8.11 26.21 -16.27
N ARG A 41 -8.65 27.43 -16.30
CA ARG A 41 -8.57 28.35 -15.17
C ARG A 41 -9.15 27.76 -13.88
N MET A 42 -10.24 26.99 -13.96
CA MET A 42 -10.88 26.34 -12.81
C MET A 42 -10.15 25.08 -12.36
N GLN A 43 -9.53 24.35 -13.31
CA GLN A 43 -8.62 23.24 -13.03
C GLN A 43 -7.47 23.73 -12.12
N ASP A 44 -6.90 24.90 -12.39
CA ASP A 44 -5.84 25.49 -11.56
C ASP A 44 -6.27 25.79 -10.12
N TYR A 45 -7.45 26.38 -9.94
CA TYR A 45 -7.98 26.66 -8.60
C TYR A 45 -8.23 25.36 -7.82
N LEU A 46 -8.74 24.33 -8.50
CA LEU A 46 -8.97 23.02 -7.89
C LEU A 46 -7.66 22.32 -7.53
N LYS A 47 -6.66 22.32 -8.42
CA LYS A 47 -5.30 21.82 -8.13
C LYS A 47 -4.69 22.56 -6.93
N THR A 48 -4.74 23.89 -6.93
CA THR A 48 -4.15 24.69 -5.84
C THR A 48 -4.84 24.39 -4.51
N ALA A 49 -6.16 24.28 -4.49
CA ALA A 49 -6.90 23.88 -3.29
C ALA A 49 -6.48 22.47 -2.82
N ALA A 50 -6.39 21.50 -3.74
CA ALA A 50 -5.95 20.14 -3.43
C ALA A 50 -4.51 20.11 -2.89
N SER A 51 -3.56 20.78 -3.54
CA SER A 51 -2.15 20.86 -3.10
C SER A 51 -2.01 21.49 -1.73
N LEU A 52 -2.77 22.56 -1.43
CA LEU A 52 -2.79 23.20 -0.12
C LEU A 52 -3.34 22.26 0.97
N ILE A 53 -4.44 21.54 0.68
CA ILE A 53 -5.01 20.56 1.61
C ILE A 53 -4.05 19.39 1.84
N LEU A 54 -3.39 18.88 0.79
CA LEU A 54 -2.40 17.81 0.91
C LEU A 54 -1.18 18.25 1.75
N ALA A 55 -0.73 19.50 1.58
CA ALA A 55 0.45 20.01 2.28
C ALA A 55 0.18 20.41 3.74
N ARG A 56 -1.01 20.93 4.05
CA ARG A 56 -1.31 21.60 5.33
C ARG A 56 -2.55 21.09 6.05
N GLY A 57 -3.29 20.16 5.45
CA GLY A 57 -4.55 19.63 5.97
C GLY A 57 -5.78 20.51 5.72
N THR A 58 -5.61 21.78 5.36
CA THR A 58 -6.70 22.75 5.12
C THR A 58 -6.33 23.73 4.01
N ALA A 59 -7.32 24.28 3.31
CA ALA A 59 -7.16 25.42 2.41
C ALA A 59 -8.22 26.48 2.70
N THR A 60 -7.84 27.76 2.68
CA THR A 60 -8.80 28.88 2.70
C THR A 60 -8.83 29.59 1.34
N VAL A 61 -9.86 30.39 1.08
CA VAL A 61 -9.92 31.23 -0.13
C VAL A 61 -8.71 32.19 -0.21
N THR A 62 -8.22 32.67 0.94
CA THR A 62 -7.01 33.51 1.02
C THR A 62 -5.76 32.74 0.62
N ASP A 63 -5.61 31.49 1.08
CA ASP A 63 -4.48 30.64 0.69
C ASP A 63 -4.49 30.33 -0.80
N ILE A 64 -5.67 30.03 -1.35
CA ILE A 64 -5.86 29.76 -2.78
C ILE A 64 -5.54 31.01 -3.61
N ALA A 65 -5.97 32.20 -3.16
CA ALA A 65 -5.65 33.46 -3.80
C ALA A 65 -4.13 33.72 -3.84
N ALA A 66 -3.45 33.50 -2.71
CA ALA A 66 -2.00 33.62 -2.59
C ALA A 66 -1.27 32.61 -3.49
N GLY A 67 -1.68 31.34 -3.47
CA GLY A 67 -1.09 30.27 -4.28
C GLY A 67 -1.30 30.46 -5.80
N ARG A 68 -2.35 31.19 -6.20
CA ARG A 68 -2.59 31.56 -7.61
C ARG A 68 -2.03 32.94 -8.00
N GLY A 69 -1.52 33.72 -7.05
CA GLY A 69 -1.07 35.10 -7.31
C GLY A 69 -2.21 36.05 -7.73
N VAL A 70 -3.44 35.81 -7.26
CA VAL A 70 -4.64 36.59 -7.61
C VAL A 70 -5.23 37.30 -6.39
N ARG A 71 -6.12 38.26 -6.62
CA ARG A 71 -6.87 38.92 -5.53
C ARG A 71 -7.92 37.97 -4.95
N VAL A 72 -8.17 38.07 -3.64
CA VAL A 72 -9.16 37.26 -2.90
C VAL A 72 -10.56 37.23 -3.56
N PRO A 73 -11.13 38.33 -4.10
CA PRO A 73 -12.42 38.27 -4.78
C PRO A 73 -12.43 37.34 -6.00
N SER A 74 -11.32 37.28 -6.75
CA SER A 74 -11.18 36.40 -7.91
C SER A 74 -11.15 34.92 -7.52
N ALA A 75 -10.44 34.60 -6.43
CA ALA A 75 -10.41 33.25 -5.89
C ALA A 75 -11.76 32.85 -5.28
N SER A 76 -12.45 33.78 -4.61
CA SER A 76 -13.77 33.57 -4.03
C SER A 76 -14.80 33.20 -5.10
N GLU A 77 -14.83 33.93 -6.23
CA GLU A 77 -15.73 33.61 -7.35
C GLU A 77 -15.39 32.24 -7.97
N ALA A 78 -14.11 31.92 -8.13
CA ALA A 78 -13.70 30.61 -8.66
C ALA A 78 -14.09 29.45 -7.74
N VAL A 79 -13.90 29.60 -6.42
CA VAL A 79 -14.32 28.62 -5.41
C VAL A 79 -15.84 28.47 -5.41
N ALA A 80 -16.60 29.57 -5.52
CA ALA A 80 -18.06 29.51 -5.62
C ALA A 80 -18.52 28.76 -6.89
N GLN A 81 -17.83 28.91 -8.01
CA GLN A 81 -18.12 28.15 -9.22
C GLN A 81 -17.75 26.67 -9.12
N LEU A 82 -16.63 26.33 -8.48
CA LEU A 82 -16.28 24.95 -8.17
C LEU A 82 -17.32 24.31 -7.24
N ALA A 83 -17.87 25.08 -6.30
CA ALA A 83 -18.92 24.62 -5.40
C ALA A 83 -20.24 24.36 -6.14
N ARG A 84 -20.63 25.25 -7.07
CA ARG A 84 -21.79 25.03 -7.96
C ARG A 84 -21.66 23.78 -8.81
N ARG A 85 -20.44 23.38 -9.17
CA ARG A 85 -20.13 22.13 -9.88
C ARG A 85 -20.01 20.90 -8.97
N GLY A 86 -20.23 21.06 -7.66
CA GLY A 86 -20.14 19.98 -6.68
C GLY A 86 -18.72 19.46 -6.45
N LEU A 87 -17.68 20.22 -6.82
CA LEU A 87 -16.28 19.83 -6.68
C LEU A 87 -15.68 20.28 -5.34
N VAL A 88 -16.24 21.33 -4.73
CA VAL A 88 -15.82 21.79 -3.39
C VAL A 88 -17.04 22.12 -2.54
N SER A 89 -16.89 22.04 -1.22
CA SER A 89 -17.80 22.61 -0.23
C SER A 89 -17.12 23.77 0.48
N HIS A 90 -17.84 24.89 0.62
CA HIS A 90 -17.33 26.09 1.27
C HIS A 90 -18.48 26.80 2.01
N GLU A 91 -18.35 26.91 3.33
CA GLU A 91 -19.21 27.76 4.16
C GLU A 91 -18.68 29.21 4.16
N ASN A 92 -19.55 30.20 4.35
CA ASN A 92 -19.14 31.61 4.34
C ASN A 92 -18.03 31.88 5.37
N TYR A 93 -16.90 32.43 4.90
CA TYR A 93 -15.68 32.69 5.70
C TYR A 93 -14.98 31.44 6.27
N GLY A 94 -15.24 30.25 5.70
CA GLY A 94 -14.68 28.97 6.15
C GLY A 94 -13.54 28.42 5.29
N THR A 95 -13.11 27.20 5.63
CA THR A 95 -12.17 26.40 4.84
C THR A 95 -12.84 25.85 3.58
N VAL A 96 -12.08 25.76 2.50
CA VAL A 96 -12.47 25.07 1.27
C VAL A 96 -12.16 23.59 1.44
N GLU A 97 -13.18 22.74 1.35
CA GLU A 97 -13.04 21.30 1.33
C GLU A 97 -13.34 20.77 -0.07
N LEU A 98 -12.55 19.81 -0.56
CA LEU A 98 -12.85 19.13 -1.82
C LEU A 98 -13.84 17.99 -1.54
N THR A 99 -14.88 17.89 -2.36
CA THR A 99 -15.80 16.74 -2.36
C THR A 99 -15.11 15.51 -2.95
N GLU A 100 -15.72 14.34 -2.90
CA GLU A 100 -15.18 13.14 -3.57
C GLU A 100 -15.01 13.34 -5.07
N ALA A 101 -15.98 13.98 -5.73
CA ALA A 101 -15.87 14.33 -7.14
C ALA A 101 -14.74 15.35 -7.38
N GLY A 102 -14.59 16.32 -6.48
CA GLY A 102 -13.48 17.27 -6.49
C GLY A 102 -12.12 16.61 -6.41
N TRP A 103 -11.94 15.68 -5.48
CA TRP A 103 -10.70 14.92 -5.33
C TRP A 103 -10.38 14.05 -6.53
N ARG A 104 -11.39 13.41 -7.13
CA ARG A 104 -11.18 12.61 -8.34
C ARG A 104 -10.60 13.46 -9.48
N VAL A 105 -11.22 14.62 -9.73
CA VAL A 105 -10.77 15.56 -10.77
C VAL A 105 -9.41 16.16 -10.41
N ALA A 106 -9.22 16.59 -9.17
CA ALA A 106 -7.97 17.20 -8.72
C ALA A 106 -6.79 16.24 -8.82
N ASN A 107 -6.97 14.97 -8.43
CA ASN A 107 -5.92 13.95 -8.53
C ASN A 107 -5.56 13.67 -9.98
N GLU A 108 -6.54 13.56 -10.87
CA GLU A 108 -6.26 13.40 -12.31
C GLU A 108 -5.44 14.57 -12.86
N LEU A 109 -5.74 15.80 -12.45
CA LEU A 109 -4.99 16.99 -12.85
C LEU A 109 -3.57 17.01 -12.26
N LEU A 110 -3.42 16.66 -10.98
CA LEU A 110 -2.12 16.57 -10.31
C LEU A 110 -1.25 15.45 -10.93
N ASP A 111 -1.82 14.29 -11.23
CA ASP A 111 -1.10 13.18 -11.86
C ASP A 111 -0.61 13.56 -13.27
N ARG A 112 -1.40 14.32 -14.04
CA ARG A 112 -0.98 14.87 -15.35
C ARG A 112 0.17 15.85 -15.20
N HIS A 113 0.08 16.75 -14.23
CA HIS A 113 1.12 17.71 -13.92
C HIS A 113 2.42 17.00 -13.54
N ASP A 114 2.37 16.05 -12.61
CA ASP A 114 3.51 15.27 -12.14
C ASP A 114 4.14 14.49 -13.31
N LEU A 115 3.33 13.85 -14.18
CA LEU A 115 3.83 13.17 -15.37
C LEU A 115 4.62 14.09 -16.30
N LEU A 116 4.12 15.30 -16.55
CA LEU A 116 4.80 16.27 -17.41
C LEU A 116 6.05 16.84 -16.74
N VAL A 117 6.02 17.07 -15.42
CA VAL A 117 7.22 17.43 -14.65
C VAL A 117 8.30 16.37 -14.82
N HIS A 118 7.95 15.09 -14.69
CA HIS A 118 8.89 13.99 -14.92
C HIS A 118 9.42 13.94 -16.37
N LEU A 119 8.57 14.19 -17.37
CA LEU A 119 9.03 14.31 -18.76
C LEU A 119 10.06 15.45 -18.90
N PHE A 120 9.74 16.65 -18.40
CA PHE A 120 10.58 17.83 -18.61
C PHE A 120 11.87 17.80 -17.79
N ALA A 121 11.78 17.45 -16.51
CA ALA A 121 12.93 17.41 -15.61
C ALA A 121 13.80 16.18 -15.92
N ASP A 122 13.18 15.00 -15.88
CA ASP A 122 13.94 13.77 -15.85
C ASP A 122 14.44 13.46 -17.27
N ILE A 123 13.59 13.57 -18.29
CA ILE A 123 13.94 13.11 -19.64
C ILE A 123 14.53 14.22 -20.50
N LEU A 124 13.97 15.42 -20.43
CA LEU A 124 14.42 16.56 -21.23
C LEU A 124 15.49 17.39 -20.51
N GLY A 125 15.76 17.12 -19.24
CA GLY A 125 16.87 17.71 -18.48
C GLY A 125 16.66 19.18 -18.08
N LEU A 126 15.40 19.64 -18.00
CA LEU A 126 15.09 20.99 -17.52
C LEU A 126 15.33 21.07 -15.99
N SER A 127 15.61 22.28 -15.49
CA SER A 127 15.65 22.49 -14.04
C SER A 127 14.27 22.24 -13.43
N ALA A 128 14.20 21.88 -12.15
CA ALA A 128 12.92 21.61 -11.48
C ALA A 128 11.93 22.79 -11.58
N GLU A 129 12.43 24.02 -11.47
CA GLU A 129 11.62 25.23 -11.61
C GLU A 129 11.09 25.41 -13.05
N GLN A 130 11.93 25.20 -14.05
CA GLN A 130 11.54 25.28 -15.46
C GLN A 130 10.58 24.14 -15.83
N ALA A 131 10.83 22.92 -15.38
CA ALA A 131 9.99 21.76 -15.63
C ALA A 131 8.58 21.93 -15.05
N ALA A 132 8.45 22.46 -13.82
CA ALA A 132 7.16 22.79 -13.23
C ALA A 132 6.41 23.87 -14.01
N GLN A 133 7.12 24.90 -14.49
CA GLN A 133 6.53 25.97 -15.28
C GLN A 133 6.07 25.50 -16.66
N GLU A 134 6.86 24.66 -17.34
CA GLU A 134 6.50 24.06 -18.63
C GLU A 134 5.34 23.06 -18.48
N ALA A 135 5.39 22.20 -17.45
CA ALA A 135 4.29 21.27 -17.13
C ALA A 135 2.98 22.02 -16.91
N CYS A 136 3.00 23.12 -16.16
CA CYS A 136 1.83 23.97 -15.92
C CYS A 136 1.26 24.59 -17.20
N SER A 137 2.14 24.96 -18.14
CA SER A 137 1.74 25.60 -19.39
C SER A 137 1.15 24.58 -20.38
N VAL A 138 1.66 23.36 -20.36
CA VAL A 138 1.34 22.30 -21.32
C VAL A 138 0.15 21.44 -20.86
N GLU A 139 -0.02 21.19 -19.57
CA GLU A 139 -0.98 20.21 -19.03
C GLU A 139 -2.44 20.42 -19.48
N HIS A 140 -2.85 21.66 -19.74
CA HIS A 140 -4.20 22.00 -20.18
C HIS A 140 -4.42 21.89 -21.69
N ALA A 141 -3.33 21.86 -22.47
CA ALA A 141 -3.37 21.85 -23.93
C ALA A 141 -3.23 20.44 -24.52
N VAL A 142 -2.78 19.46 -23.72
CA VAL A 142 -2.51 18.11 -24.19
C VAL A 142 -3.74 17.22 -24.02
N ALA A 143 -4.17 16.61 -25.11
CA ALA A 143 -5.25 15.62 -25.12
C ALA A 143 -4.86 14.35 -24.33
N GLY A 144 -5.86 13.66 -23.76
CA GLY A 144 -5.65 12.45 -22.96
C GLY A 144 -4.85 11.36 -23.68
N GLU A 145 -5.16 11.12 -24.96
CA GLU A 145 -4.46 10.12 -25.78
C GLU A 145 -2.96 10.44 -25.99
N THR A 146 -2.60 11.72 -25.99
CA THR A 146 -1.21 12.17 -26.05
C THR A 146 -0.53 12.01 -24.70
N LEU A 147 -1.22 12.33 -23.60
CA LEU A 147 -0.71 12.10 -22.24
C LEU A 147 -0.44 10.63 -21.97
N GLU A 148 -1.28 9.73 -22.47
CA GLU A 148 -1.06 8.27 -22.34
C GLU A 148 0.22 7.82 -23.04
N ARG A 149 0.48 8.32 -24.26
CA ARG A 149 1.73 8.05 -24.99
C ARG A 149 2.94 8.67 -24.32
N VAL A 150 2.80 9.88 -23.76
CA VAL A 150 3.84 10.50 -22.94
C VAL A 150 4.12 9.66 -21.70
N ALA A 151 3.09 9.15 -21.03
CA ALA A 151 3.24 8.28 -19.87
C ALA A 151 3.99 7.00 -20.21
N GLU A 152 3.67 6.37 -21.36
CA GLU A 152 4.38 5.20 -21.85
C GLU A 152 5.84 5.53 -22.20
N PHE A 153 6.07 6.65 -22.87
CA PHE A 153 7.41 7.13 -23.20
C PHE A 153 8.25 7.39 -21.95
N VAL A 154 7.66 8.04 -20.94
CA VAL A 154 8.33 8.32 -19.66
C VAL A 154 8.71 7.02 -18.95
N ARG A 155 7.75 6.08 -18.83
CA ARG A 155 8.02 4.74 -18.26
C ARG A 155 9.17 4.03 -18.97
N ARG A 156 9.18 4.08 -20.32
CA ARG A 156 10.23 3.43 -21.14
C ARG A 156 11.60 4.08 -21.01
N HIS A 157 11.72 5.34 -20.60
CA HIS A 157 13.01 6.05 -20.58
C HIS A 157 13.49 6.45 -19.19
N ALA A 158 12.69 6.22 -18.14
CA ALA A 158 13.04 6.52 -16.76
C ALA A 158 14.35 5.85 -16.29
N HIS A 159 14.76 4.73 -16.90
CA HIS A 159 15.98 3.99 -16.56
C HIS A 159 17.27 4.49 -17.26
N ARG A 160 17.20 5.51 -18.13
CA ARG A 160 18.34 5.95 -18.98
C ARG A 160 19.01 7.26 -18.56
N LEU A 161 18.69 7.81 -17.39
CA LEU A 161 19.02 9.20 -17.07
C LEU A 161 20.23 9.32 -16.12
N PRO A 162 21.24 10.17 -16.45
CA PRO A 162 22.38 10.41 -15.58
C PRO A 162 22.03 11.30 -14.38
N ALA A 163 22.61 10.98 -13.23
CA ALA A 163 22.30 11.51 -11.90
C ALA A 163 22.58 13.01 -11.65
N SER A 164 23.00 13.80 -12.64
CA SER A 164 23.52 15.16 -12.42
C SER A 164 22.50 16.30 -12.57
N ALA A 165 21.22 16.03 -12.82
CA ALA A 165 20.23 17.09 -13.11
C ALA A 165 19.48 17.68 -11.88
N PHE A 166 19.59 17.09 -10.68
CA PHE A 166 18.73 17.43 -9.53
C PHE A 166 19.33 18.35 -8.46
N ALA A 167 20.49 18.95 -8.70
CA ALA A 167 21.09 19.87 -7.75
C ALA A 167 20.44 21.27 -7.81
N SER A 168 19.20 21.43 -7.31
CA SER A 168 18.70 22.65 -6.66
C SER A 168 17.17 22.65 -6.44
N ALA A 169 16.71 22.14 -5.30
CA ALA A 169 15.59 22.69 -4.51
C ALA A 169 15.35 21.81 -3.27
N GLY A 170 15.51 22.39 -2.08
CA GLY A 170 15.56 21.66 -0.81
C GLY A 170 14.22 21.20 -0.26
N GLY A 171 14.25 20.01 0.35
CA GLY A 171 13.27 19.51 1.30
C GLY A 171 13.90 18.38 2.11
N ALA A 172 14.00 18.54 3.43
CA ALA A 172 14.80 17.68 4.31
C ALA A 172 14.38 16.19 4.36
N GLY A 173 13.26 15.80 3.75
CA GLY A 173 12.86 14.40 3.58
C GLY A 173 13.36 13.73 2.29
N GLY A 174 13.78 14.50 1.29
CA GLY A 174 14.31 13.96 0.02
C GLY A 174 15.78 13.56 0.10
N VAL A 175 16.54 14.18 1.00
CA VAL A 175 18.00 14.02 1.10
C VAL A 175 18.40 12.62 1.58
N GLU A 176 17.61 11.98 2.44
CA GLU A 176 17.84 10.60 2.88
C GLU A 176 17.48 9.57 1.79
N ALA A 177 16.39 9.79 1.06
CA ALA A 177 16.03 8.96 -0.10
C ALA A 177 17.08 9.07 -1.21
N GLU A 178 17.67 10.25 -1.40
CA GLU A 178 18.76 10.50 -2.35
C GLU A 178 20.10 9.88 -1.90
N ALA A 179 20.38 9.82 -0.60
CA ALA A 179 21.51 9.08 -0.04
C ALA A 179 21.36 7.55 -0.22
N LEU A 180 20.13 7.02 -0.12
CA LEU A 180 19.80 5.62 -0.42
C LEU A 180 19.92 5.31 -1.93
N ARG A 181 19.55 6.26 -2.81
CA ARG A 181 19.78 6.15 -4.27
C ARG A 181 21.27 6.06 -4.62
N ARG A 182 22.15 6.75 -3.87
CA ARG A 182 23.62 6.73 -4.09
C ARG A 182 24.29 5.40 -3.73
N ASN A 183 23.66 4.56 -2.90
CA ASN A 183 24.26 3.34 -2.34
C ASN A 183 23.68 2.02 -2.90
N GLY A 184 22.89 2.05 -3.97
CA GLY A 184 22.36 0.81 -4.59
C GLY A 184 21.16 0.18 -3.88
N ALA A 185 20.43 0.91 -3.04
CA ALA A 185 19.30 0.41 -2.26
C ALA A 185 17.93 0.75 -2.91
N VAL A 186 17.69 0.32 -4.14
CA VAL A 186 16.33 0.29 -4.71
C VAL A 186 15.90 -1.16 -4.69
N VAL A 187 14.83 -1.50 -3.96
CA VAL A 187 14.22 -2.83 -4.05
C VAL A 187 13.79 -3.04 -5.50
N PRO A 188 14.45 -3.92 -6.27
CA PRO A 188 14.23 -4.03 -7.69
C PRO A 188 12.96 -4.85 -7.93
N ILE A 189 11.85 -4.16 -8.22
CA ILE A 189 10.62 -4.79 -8.70
C ILE A 189 10.54 -4.56 -10.20
N ASP A 190 10.86 -5.59 -10.97
CA ASP A 190 10.78 -5.60 -12.42
C ASP A 190 9.39 -6.07 -12.86
N GLU A 191 8.45 -5.12 -12.95
CA GLU A 191 7.07 -5.40 -13.34
C GLU A 191 6.98 -6.00 -14.76
N GLU A 192 7.82 -5.54 -15.69
CA GLU A 192 7.83 -6.03 -17.08
C GLU A 192 8.24 -7.49 -17.16
N ARG A 193 9.29 -7.87 -16.42
CA ARG A 193 9.73 -9.26 -16.27
C ARG A 193 8.64 -10.12 -15.66
N ILE A 194 7.99 -9.65 -14.59
CA ILE A 194 6.90 -10.37 -13.93
C ILE A 194 5.77 -10.66 -14.93
N PHE A 195 5.31 -9.66 -15.68
CA PHE A 195 4.29 -9.85 -16.69
C PHE A 195 4.74 -10.79 -17.82
N ALA A 196 6.00 -10.73 -18.24
CA ALA A 196 6.55 -11.64 -19.25
C ALA A 196 6.55 -13.09 -18.77
N VAL A 197 7.08 -13.34 -17.57
CA VAL A 197 7.13 -14.66 -16.95
C VAL A 197 5.72 -15.24 -16.77
N LEU A 198 4.75 -14.43 -16.33
CA LEU A 198 3.36 -14.88 -16.18
C LEU A 198 2.71 -15.27 -17.52
N ARG A 199 2.99 -14.54 -18.61
CA ARG A 199 2.51 -14.90 -19.95
C ARG A 199 3.11 -16.21 -20.42
N GLU A 200 4.42 -16.38 -20.28
CA GLU A 200 5.14 -17.58 -20.72
C GLU A 200 4.73 -18.83 -19.91
N ALA A 201 4.47 -18.67 -18.62
CA ALA A 201 4.07 -19.74 -17.72
C ALA A 201 2.77 -20.46 -18.13
N THR A 202 1.89 -19.83 -18.93
CA THR A 202 0.64 -20.44 -19.42
C THR A 202 0.86 -21.63 -20.35
N SER A 203 2.07 -21.77 -20.91
CA SER A 203 2.43 -22.83 -21.87
C SER A 203 2.98 -24.10 -21.23
N ARG A 204 3.13 -24.16 -19.90
CA ARG A 204 3.79 -25.27 -19.21
C ARG A 204 2.86 -26.48 -19.06
N ASP A 205 3.38 -27.66 -19.40
CA ASP A 205 2.63 -28.92 -19.33
C ASP A 205 2.67 -29.56 -17.94
N ALA A 206 1.84 -30.59 -17.72
CA ALA A 206 1.79 -31.32 -16.46
C ALA A 206 3.14 -31.96 -16.09
N THR A 207 3.92 -32.39 -17.08
CA THR A 207 5.27 -32.96 -16.87
C THR A 207 6.20 -31.95 -16.20
N TYR A 208 6.22 -30.72 -16.73
CA TYR A 208 6.99 -29.63 -16.15
C TYR A 208 6.52 -29.30 -14.73
N ILE A 209 5.20 -29.17 -14.51
CA ILE A 209 4.64 -28.86 -13.18
C ILE A 209 5.08 -29.90 -12.14
N ARG A 210 4.99 -31.19 -12.45
CA ARG A 210 5.43 -32.26 -11.53
C ARG A 210 6.93 -32.21 -11.24
N LYS A 211 7.76 -31.83 -12.22
CA LYS A 211 9.19 -31.60 -12.01
C LYS A 211 9.42 -30.46 -11.01
N VAL A 212 8.69 -29.34 -11.14
CA VAL A 212 8.78 -28.21 -10.22
C VAL A 212 8.33 -28.60 -8.81
N ILE A 213 7.22 -29.33 -8.67
CA ILE A 213 6.75 -29.86 -7.39
C ILE A 213 7.83 -30.74 -6.74
N THR A 214 8.47 -31.61 -7.52
CA THR A 214 9.57 -32.46 -7.03
C THR A 214 10.75 -31.64 -6.56
N LYS A 215 11.14 -30.60 -7.31
CA LYS A 215 12.21 -29.67 -6.90
C LYS A 215 11.89 -28.95 -5.60
N ALA A 216 10.64 -28.53 -5.39
CA ALA A 216 10.22 -27.85 -4.16
C ALA A 216 10.47 -28.69 -2.90
N LEU A 217 10.37 -30.02 -3.01
CA LEU A 217 10.64 -30.97 -1.93
C LEU A 217 12.13 -31.05 -1.54
N GLU A 218 13.05 -30.51 -2.34
CA GLU A 218 14.46 -30.42 -1.97
C GLU A 218 14.76 -29.33 -0.93
N LEU A 219 13.78 -28.47 -0.62
CA LEU A 219 13.89 -27.38 0.36
C LEU A 219 14.96 -26.32 0.02
N LYS A 220 15.22 -26.09 -1.27
CA LYS A 220 16.18 -25.09 -1.77
C LYS A 220 15.53 -23.87 -2.43
N GLY A 221 14.21 -23.74 -2.28
CA GLY A 221 13.43 -22.70 -2.96
C GLY A 221 13.16 -23.01 -4.44
N LEU A 222 12.36 -22.15 -5.06
CA LEU A 222 11.98 -22.19 -6.46
C LEU A 222 12.35 -20.85 -7.11
N ASP A 223 12.64 -20.88 -8.41
CA ASP A 223 12.83 -19.65 -9.17
C ASP A 223 11.49 -19.01 -9.57
N GLU A 224 11.54 -17.86 -10.24
CA GLU A 224 10.32 -17.09 -10.55
C GLU A 224 9.49 -17.75 -11.68
N GLU A 225 10.13 -18.42 -12.63
CA GLU A 225 9.44 -19.13 -13.72
C GLU A 225 8.71 -20.35 -13.18
N GLU A 226 9.35 -21.06 -12.26
CA GLU A 226 8.80 -22.20 -11.54
C GLU A 226 7.59 -21.81 -10.69
N VAL A 227 7.69 -20.74 -9.91
CA VAL A 227 6.55 -20.25 -9.11
C VAL A 227 5.42 -19.74 -10.00
N ALA A 228 5.75 -19.05 -11.10
CA ALA A 228 4.75 -18.62 -12.07
C ALA A 228 4.01 -19.81 -12.69
N ALA A 229 4.72 -20.89 -13.04
CA ALA A 229 4.10 -22.10 -13.56
C ALA A 229 3.14 -22.74 -12.54
N LEU A 230 3.55 -22.84 -11.27
CA LEU A 230 2.66 -23.33 -10.20
C LEU A 230 1.43 -22.44 -9.99
N ALA A 231 1.58 -21.12 -10.17
CA ALA A 231 0.49 -20.16 -10.03
C ALA A 231 -0.54 -20.21 -11.19
N GLN A 232 -0.23 -20.90 -12.28
CA GLN A 232 -1.14 -21.11 -13.42
C GLN A 232 -1.91 -22.43 -13.36
N ILE A 233 -1.68 -23.28 -12.35
CA ILE A 233 -2.38 -24.55 -12.22
C ILE A 233 -3.89 -24.29 -12.03
N SER A 234 -4.68 -24.83 -12.94
CA SER A 234 -6.15 -24.88 -12.86
C SER A 234 -6.70 -26.31 -12.77
N ASP A 235 -5.87 -27.31 -13.08
CA ASP A 235 -6.21 -28.72 -12.98
C ASP A 235 -6.27 -29.18 -11.51
N SER A 236 -7.35 -29.88 -11.15
CA SER A 236 -7.60 -30.29 -9.77
C SER A 236 -6.64 -31.36 -9.26
N GLU A 237 -6.13 -32.23 -10.13
CA GLU A 237 -5.17 -33.28 -9.76
C GLU A 237 -3.83 -32.64 -9.42
N LEU A 238 -3.32 -31.77 -10.30
CA LEU A 238 -2.08 -31.03 -10.07
C LEU A 238 -2.17 -30.09 -8.86
N LEU A 239 -3.33 -29.46 -8.60
CA LEU A 239 -3.54 -28.72 -7.35
C LEU A 239 -3.45 -29.62 -6.12
N GLY A 240 -4.02 -30.82 -6.19
CA GLY A 240 -3.90 -31.83 -5.13
C GLY A 240 -2.44 -32.23 -4.86
N GLU A 241 -1.66 -32.45 -5.91
CA GLU A 241 -0.22 -32.74 -5.82
C GLU A 241 0.55 -31.56 -5.20
N LEU A 242 0.26 -30.32 -5.62
CA LEU A 242 0.87 -29.11 -5.06
C LEU A 242 0.57 -28.97 -3.56
N PHE A 243 -0.69 -29.16 -3.14
CA PHE A 243 -1.08 -29.07 -1.74
C PHE A 243 -0.44 -30.18 -0.88
N ALA A 244 -0.31 -31.40 -1.42
CA ALA A 244 0.39 -32.49 -0.76
C ALA A 244 1.87 -32.16 -0.54
N ALA A 245 2.55 -31.64 -1.57
CA ALA A 245 3.93 -31.23 -1.48
C ALA A 245 4.14 -30.06 -0.48
N ALA A 246 3.26 -29.04 -0.52
CA ALA A 246 3.30 -27.94 0.45
C ALA A 246 3.13 -28.42 1.90
N ARG A 247 2.26 -29.41 2.13
CA ARG A 247 2.11 -30.05 3.45
C ARG A 247 3.40 -30.76 3.86
N GLN A 248 4.01 -31.53 2.96
CA GLN A 248 5.26 -32.24 3.24
C GLN A 248 6.40 -31.26 3.60
N VAL A 249 6.56 -30.17 2.84
CA VAL A 249 7.54 -29.11 3.16
C VAL A 249 7.26 -28.51 4.53
N LYS A 250 6.00 -28.20 4.84
CA LYS A 250 5.60 -27.65 6.14
C LYS A 250 5.93 -28.63 7.28
N GLU A 251 5.66 -29.91 7.11
CA GLU A 251 5.93 -30.94 8.12
C GLU A 251 7.43 -31.17 8.32
N GLN A 252 8.22 -31.16 7.25
CA GLN A 252 9.67 -31.37 7.32
C GLN A 252 10.39 -30.22 8.04
N ILE A 253 10.00 -28.96 7.79
CA ILE A 253 10.63 -27.78 8.42
C ILE A 253 10.01 -27.47 9.78
N TYR A 254 8.67 -27.41 9.84
CA TYR A 254 7.94 -26.89 11.01
C TYR A 254 7.21 -27.97 11.82
N GLY A 255 7.05 -29.18 11.30
CA GLY A 255 6.23 -30.23 11.91
C GLY A 255 4.78 -29.80 12.07
N SER A 256 4.12 -30.37 13.09
CA SER A 256 2.77 -30.01 13.52
C SER A 256 2.71 -28.72 14.35
N ARG A 257 3.84 -28.04 14.58
CA ARG A 257 3.91 -26.85 15.43
C ARG A 257 3.12 -25.70 14.79
N LEU A 258 2.29 -25.07 15.61
CA LEU A 258 1.61 -23.82 15.30
C LEU A 258 1.98 -22.80 16.37
N VAL A 259 2.44 -21.63 15.94
CA VAL A 259 2.77 -20.52 16.83
C VAL A 259 1.55 -19.61 16.93
N LEU A 260 1.08 -19.38 18.15
CA LEU A 260 -0.02 -18.46 18.42
C LEU A 260 0.52 -17.11 18.92
N PHE A 261 -0.09 -16.03 18.43
CA PHE A 261 0.12 -14.66 18.90
C PHE A 261 -1.21 -13.90 18.84
N ALA A 262 -1.33 -12.82 19.60
CA ALA A 262 -2.50 -11.95 19.56
C ALA A 262 -2.11 -10.56 19.04
N PRO A 263 -2.90 -9.95 18.12
CA PRO A 263 -2.72 -8.56 17.77
C PRO A 263 -3.21 -7.66 18.92
N LEU A 264 -2.43 -6.62 19.25
CA LEU A 264 -2.77 -5.58 20.20
C LEU A 264 -2.78 -4.24 19.47
N TYR A 265 -3.99 -3.76 19.15
CA TYR A 265 -4.19 -2.45 18.52
C TYR A 265 -4.10 -1.35 19.58
N ILE A 266 -2.98 -0.62 19.63
CA ILE A 266 -2.78 0.45 20.62
C ILE A 266 -3.35 1.79 20.16
N SER A 267 -3.49 2.00 18.84
CA SER A 267 -4.02 3.24 18.26
C SER A 267 -4.64 3.01 16.89
N ASN A 268 -5.80 3.62 16.66
CA ASN A 268 -6.42 3.71 15.33
C ASN A 268 -6.31 5.12 14.70
N LEU A 269 -5.46 5.97 15.27
CA LEU A 269 -5.14 7.26 14.67
C LEU A 269 -4.30 7.02 13.41
N CYS A 270 -4.69 7.66 12.31
CA CYS A 270 -3.95 7.53 11.05
C CYS A 270 -4.12 8.81 10.23
N SER A 271 -3.05 9.24 9.58
CA SER A 271 -3.05 10.38 8.65
C SER A 271 -3.20 9.99 7.18
N ASN A 272 -3.14 8.69 6.87
CA ASN A 272 -3.23 8.20 5.49
C ASN A 272 -4.66 7.99 5.02
N GLU A 273 -4.84 8.04 3.70
CA GLU A 273 -6.11 7.79 3.04
C GLU A 273 -6.04 6.54 2.17
N CYS A 274 -6.05 5.37 2.82
CA CYS A 274 -6.02 4.07 2.15
C CYS A 274 -7.45 3.62 1.85
N LEU A 275 -7.81 3.45 0.57
CA LEU A 275 -9.19 3.20 0.15
C LEU A 275 -9.82 1.95 0.80
N TYR A 276 -9.01 0.95 1.10
CA TYR A 276 -9.41 -0.34 1.65
C TYR A 276 -9.42 -0.41 3.19
N CYS A 277 -9.05 0.66 3.90
CA CYS A 277 -8.81 0.59 5.34
C CYS A 277 -9.85 1.39 6.14
N ALA A 278 -10.43 0.76 7.17
CA ALA A 278 -11.33 1.46 8.10
C ALA A 278 -10.64 2.63 8.82
N PHE A 279 -9.33 2.56 9.05
CA PHE A 279 -8.59 3.61 9.76
C PHE A 279 -8.21 4.80 8.86
N ARG A 280 -8.57 4.81 7.56
CA ARG A 280 -8.31 5.93 6.64
C ARG A 280 -8.73 7.27 7.24
N ALA A 281 -7.93 8.31 7.08
CA ALA A 281 -8.03 9.58 7.81
C ALA A 281 -9.42 10.23 7.72
N ARG A 282 -10.08 10.14 6.56
CA ARG A 282 -11.39 10.77 6.34
C ARG A 282 -12.57 9.96 6.84
N ASN A 283 -12.36 8.71 7.28
CA ASN A 283 -13.44 7.90 7.82
C ASN A 283 -13.89 8.45 9.19
N LYS A 284 -15.09 9.04 9.20
CA LYS A 284 -15.78 9.56 10.39
C LYS A 284 -16.74 8.54 11.02
N ALA A 285 -16.94 7.37 10.41
CA ALA A 285 -17.83 6.32 10.92
C ALA A 285 -17.24 5.55 12.13
N ILE A 286 -15.93 5.67 12.37
CA ILE A 286 -15.25 5.02 13.50
C ILE A 286 -14.82 6.02 14.56
N LYS A 287 -14.85 5.60 15.83
CA LYS A 287 -14.33 6.40 16.95
C LYS A 287 -12.80 6.36 16.98
N ARG A 288 -12.17 7.53 16.91
CA ARG A 288 -10.71 7.67 17.02
C ARG A 288 -10.25 7.53 18.47
N ARG A 289 -9.24 6.70 18.71
CA ARG A 289 -8.69 6.38 20.03
C ARG A 289 -7.24 5.93 19.94
N ALA A 290 -6.45 6.37 20.91
CA ALA A 290 -5.17 5.77 21.28
C ALA A 290 -5.27 5.38 22.76
N LEU A 291 -4.79 4.19 23.11
CA LEU A 291 -4.85 3.68 24.48
C LEU A 291 -3.82 4.39 25.37
N THR A 292 -4.14 4.63 26.63
CA THR A 292 -3.15 5.05 27.63
C THR A 292 -2.23 3.88 28.00
N GLN A 293 -1.11 4.15 28.68
CA GLN A 293 -0.20 3.09 29.11
C GLN A 293 -0.85 2.15 30.14
N GLU A 294 -1.75 2.67 30.97
CA GLU A 294 -2.57 1.88 31.91
C GLU A 294 -3.54 0.97 31.17
N GLU A 295 -4.20 1.47 30.12
CA GLU A 295 -5.10 0.67 29.28
C GLU A 295 -4.32 -0.42 28.51
N ILE A 296 -3.14 -0.08 27.96
CA ILE A 296 -2.26 -1.06 27.29
C ILE A 296 -1.85 -2.16 28.28
N ARG A 297 -1.44 -1.80 29.50
CA ARG A 297 -1.09 -2.77 30.55
C ARG A 297 -2.27 -3.70 30.84
N HIS A 298 -3.46 -3.14 31.02
CA HIS A 298 -4.67 -3.91 31.29
C HIS A 298 -4.97 -4.92 30.17
N GLU A 299 -4.95 -4.49 28.90
CA GLU A 299 -5.17 -5.38 27.74
C GLU A 299 -4.12 -6.49 27.69
N VAL A 300 -2.84 -6.17 27.97
CA VAL A 300 -1.75 -7.16 27.97
C VAL A 300 -1.91 -8.18 29.09
N GLU A 301 -2.33 -7.76 30.29
CA GLU A 301 -2.60 -8.66 31.41
C GLU A 301 -3.72 -9.65 31.07
N LEU A 302 -4.80 -9.18 30.41
CA LEU A 302 -5.87 -10.05 29.91
C LEU A 302 -5.34 -11.08 28.90
N LEU A 303 -4.51 -10.66 27.94
CA LEU A 303 -3.89 -11.56 26.97
C LEU A 303 -2.97 -12.59 27.64
N ILE A 304 -2.17 -12.19 28.63
CA ILE A 304 -1.33 -13.10 29.41
C ILE A 304 -2.19 -14.14 30.11
N ASP A 305 -3.31 -13.72 30.71
CA ASP A 305 -4.20 -14.60 31.45
C ASP A 305 -4.95 -15.59 30.56
N GLN A 306 -5.23 -15.21 29.31
CA GLN A 306 -5.71 -16.13 28.26
C GLN A 306 -4.63 -17.12 27.79
N GLY A 307 -3.37 -16.92 28.19
CA GLY A 307 -2.25 -17.81 27.90
C GLY A 307 -1.29 -17.29 26.85
N HIS A 308 -1.54 -16.14 26.23
CA HIS A 308 -0.64 -15.58 25.22
C HIS A 308 0.76 -15.30 25.79
N LYS A 309 1.77 -15.50 24.93
CA LYS A 309 3.19 -15.23 25.22
C LYS A 309 3.85 -14.40 24.13
N ARG A 310 3.12 -14.11 23.05
CA ARG A 310 3.55 -13.33 21.90
C ARG A 310 2.45 -12.36 21.51
N VAL A 311 2.81 -11.11 21.29
CA VAL A 311 1.90 -10.06 20.87
C VAL A 311 2.42 -9.42 19.59
N LEU A 312 1.51 -9.08 18.68
CA LEU A 312 1.78 -8.19 17.56
C LEU A 312 1.18 -6.82 17.89
N LEU A 313 2.02 -5.85 18.24
CA LEU A 313 1.58 -4.48 18.50
C LEU A 313 1.30 -3.78 17.17
N VAL A 314 0.11 -3.20 17.02
CA VAL A 314 -0.36 -2.57 15.78
C VAL A 314 -0.79 -1.13 16.07
N ALA A 315 -0.38 -0.19 15.21
CA ALA A 315 -0.82 1.21 15.27
C ALA A 315 -0.95 1.80 13.86
N GLY A 316 -1.92 2.72 13.69
CA GLY A 316 -1.98 3.54 12.48
C GLY A 316 -0.83 4.56 12.38
N GLU A 317 -0.74 5.24 11.23
CA GLU A 317 0.33 6.23 10.96
C GLU A 317 -0.04 7.64 11.46
N ALA A 318 -0.42 7.70 12.74
CA ALA A 318 -0.49 8.90 13.54
C ALA A 318 -0.45 8.50 15.02
N TYR A 319 0.21 9.31 15.84
CA TYR A 319 0.38 9.05 17.27
C TYR A 319 -0.20 10.20 18.11
N PRO A 320 -0.45 9.98 19.41
CA PRO A 320 -0.72 11.05 20.36
C PRO A 320 0.39 12.10 20.36
N ARG A 321 0.24 13.17 21.17
CA ARG A 321 1.19 14.31 21.24
C ARG A 321 2.66 13.91 21.40
N GLU A 322 2.93 12.74 21.97
CA GLU A 322 4.27 12.21 22.22
C GLU A 322 4.96 11.61 20.97
N GLY A 323 4.26 11.52 19.83
CA GLY A 323 4.83 11.03 18.58
C GLY A 323 5.30 9.57 18.69
N PHE A 324 6.41 9.23 18.03
CA PHE A 324 6.96 7.87 18.03
C PHE A 324 7.34 7.37 19.43
N SER A 325 7.65 8.27 20.39
CA SER A 325 7.93 7.89 21.78
C SER A 325 6.75 7.14 22.43
N TYR A 326 5.52 7.41 22.00
CA TYR A 326 4.34 6.64 22.43
C TYR A 326 4.47 5.14 22.12
N VAL A 327 4.99 4.78 20.94
CA VAL A 327 5.17 3.39 20.53
C VAL A 327 6.26 2.73 21.38
N LEU A 328 7.38 3.41 21.62
CA LEU A 328 8.47 2.90 22.45
C LEU A 328 8.01 2.61 23.88
N LYS A 329 7.31 3.57 24.51
CA LYS A 329 6.69 3.40 25.84
C LYS A 329 5.68 2.26 25.87
N SER A 330 4.90 2.10 24.80
CA SER A 330 3.93 1.01 24.69
C SER A 330 4.60 -0.35 24.67
N ILE A 331 5.73 -0.50 23.97
CA ILE A 331 6.53 -1.75 23.97
C ILE A 331 7.08 -2.04 25.36
N GLU A 332 7.64 -1.02 26.03
CA GLU A 332 8.14 -1.14 27.41
C GLU A 332 7.02 -1.58 28.37
N THR A 333 5.84 -0.97 28.26
CA THR A 333 4.65 -1.34 29.04
C THR A 333 4.25 -2.80 28.81
N VAL A 334 4.24 -3.27 27.56
CA VAL A 334 3.91 -4.66 27.22
C VAL A 334 4.91 -5.63 27.85
N TYR A 335 6.21 -5.34 27.82
CA TYR A 335 7.23 -6.18 28.44
C TYR A 335 7.21 -6.13 29.98
N ALA A 336 6.83 -4.99 30.55
CA ALA A 336 6.71 -4.80 31.99
C ALA A 336 5.43 -5.42 32.60
N ALA A 337 4.43 -5.74 31.78
CA ALA A 337 3.19 -6.36 32.24
C ALA A 337 3.41 -7.85 32.60
N GLN A 338 2.90 -8.24 33.76
CA GLN A 338 3.01 -9.61 34.28
C GLN A 338 1.80 -9.96 35.13
N THR A 339 1.34 -11.20 35.01
CA THR A 339 0.34 -11.80 35.90
C THR A 339 0.91 -13.08 36.54
N PRO A 340 0.22 -13.72 37.50
CA PRO A 340 0.62 -15.04 38.00
C PRO A 340 0.75 -16.12 36.90
N ARG A 341 0.10 -15.94 35.73
CA ARG A 341 0.17 -16.85 34.58
C ARG A 341 1.35 -16.57 33.64
N GLY A 342 2.15 -15.53 33.92
CA GLY A 342 3.41 -15.25 33.23
C GLY A 342 3.47 -13.85 32.64
N ARG A 343 4.16 -13.72 31.50
CA ARG A 343 4.42 -12.45 30.81
C ARG A 343 4.55 -12.65 29.31
N ILE A 344 4.45 -11.56 28.55
CA ILE A 344 4.79 -11.56 27.13
C ILE A 344 6.30 -11.77 26.96
N ARG A 345 6.67 -12.67 26.04
CA ARG A 345 8.06 -13.08 25.77
C ARG A 345 8.61 -12.50 24.47
N ARG A 346 7.73 -12.05 23.58
CA ARG A 346 8.10 -11.46 22.29
C ARG A 346 7.02 -10.48 21.84
N VAL A 347 7.44 -9.27 21.51
CA VAL A 347 6.59 -8.24 20.89
C VAL A 347 7.05 -8.06 19.45
N ASN A 348 6.23 -8.49 18.50
CA ASN A 348 6.37 -8.07 17.12
C ASN A 348 5.65 -6.72 16.95
N VAL A 349 6.05 -5.92 15.97
CA VAL A 349 5.49 -4.59 15.74
C VAL A 349 5.09 -4.43 14.28
N ASN A 350 3.85 -4.02 14.03
CA ASN A 350 3.36 -3.64 12.71
C ASN A 350 2.94 -2.17 12.74
N ILE A 351 3.86 -1.32 12.32
CA ILE A 351 3.73 0.14 12.30
C ILE A 351 4.28 0.66 10.98
N ALA A 352 3.93 1.91 10.64
CA ALA A 352 4.37 2.56 9.42
C ALA A 352 5.91 2.62 9.28
N PRO A 353 6.44 2.84 8.06
CA PRO A 353 7.87 2.99 7.83
C PRO A 353 8.51 4.07 8.72
N LEU A 354 9.73 3.79 9.19
CA LEU A 354 10.51 4.67 10.05
C LEU A 354 11.81 5.11 9.37
N SER A 355 12.45 6.15 9.92
CA SER A 355 13.85 6.46 9.64
C SER A 355 14.80 5.42 10.26
N ILE A 356 16.06 5.39 9.83
CA ILE A 356 17.08 4.49 10.40
C ILE A 356 17.25 4.73 11.91
N GLU A 357 17.25 6.00 12.32
CA GLU A 357 17.44 6.41 13.71
C GLU A 357 16.26 5.98 14.60
N GLU A 358 15.03 6.09 14.09
CA GLU A 358 13.85 5.54 14.76
C GLU A 358 13.88 4.01 14.79
N PHE A 359 14.38 3.32 13.76
CA PHE A 359 14.58 1.87 13.81
C PHE A 359 15.65 1.45 14.82
N LYS A 360 16.73 2.22 15.01
CA LYS A 360 17.72 1.98 16.08
C LYS A 360 17.07 2.09 17.45
N GLN A 361 16.24 3.11 17.67
CA GLN A 361 15.44 3.25 18.89
C GLN A 361 14.49 2.07 19.08
N LEU A 362 13.80 1.64 18.01
CA LEU A 362 12.90 0.49 18.04
C LEU A 362 13.64 -0.81 18.40
N LYS A 363 14.79 -1.08 17.78
CA LYS A 363 15.64 -2.24 18.10
C LYS A 363 16.06 -2.23 19.57
N ALA A 364 16.40 -1.07 20.12
CA ALA A 364 16.82 -0.93 21.52
C ALA A 364 15.72 -1.33 22.53
N THR A 365 14.44 -1.30 22.14
CA THR A 365 13.33 -1.80 22.99
C THR A 365 13.24 -3.33 23.06
N GLY A 366 14.04 -4.06 22.26
CA GLY A 366 14.03 -5.51 22.24
C GLY A 366 12.83 -6.10 21.50
N ILE A 367 12.34 -5.45 20.44
CA ILE A 367 11.31 -6.05 19.58
C ILE A 367 11.77 -7.40 19.01
N GLY A 368 10.80 -8.25 18.72
CA GLY A 368 10.98 -9.48 17.96
C GLY A 368 11.13 -9.16 16.47
N THR A 369 10.00 -9.09 15.76
CA THR A 369 9.97 -8.83 14.31
C THR A 369 9.35 -7.46 14.02
N TYR A 370 9.98 -6.68 13.13
CA TYR A 370 9.33 -5.54 12.50
C TYR A 370 8.55 -6.01 11.27
N GLN A 371 7.24 -5.80 11.25
CA GLN A 371 6.36 -6.22 10.17
C GLN A 371 5.84 -5.03 9.38
N ILE A 372 5.96 -5.10 8.06
CA ILE A 372 5.47 -4.08 7.13
C ILE A 372 4.99 -4.76 5.84
N PHE A 373 3.70 -4.63 5.52
CA PHE A 373 3.14 -5.31 4.33
C PHE A 373 3.24 -4.39 3.15
N GLN A 374 3.95 -4.66 2.06
CA GLN A 374 3.96 -3.77 0.88
C GLN A 374 2.55 -3.40 0.37
N GLU A 375 1.53 -4.17 0.77
CA GLU A 375 0.12 -4.04 0.41
C GLU A 375 -0.09 -4.51 -1.03
N THR A 376 0.52 -3.81 -1.98
CA THR A 376 0.58 -4.17 -3.40
C THR A 376 1.90 -3.68 -3.96
N TYR A 377 2.60 -4.55 -4.68
CA TYR A 377 3.83 -4.23 -5.38
C TYR A 377 3.55 -3.55 -6.73
N HIS A 378 2.34 -3.67 -7.28
CA HIS A 378 2.01 -3.02 -8.54
C HIS A 378 1.87 -1.51 -8.33
N ARG A 379 2.83 -0.73 -8.84
CA ARG A 379 2.94 0.71 -8.55
C ARG A 379 1.68 1.49 -8.90
N GLN A 380 1.04 1.16 -10.02
CA GLN A 380 -0.18 1.83 -10.44
C GLN A 380 -1.35 1.54 -9.48
N THR A 381 -1.51 0.30 -9.03
CA THR A 381 -2.53 -0.04 -8.01
C THR A 381 -2.19 0.63 -6.69
N TYR A 382 -0.92 0.61 -6.28
CA TYR A 382 -0.48 1.26 -5.05
C TYR A 382 -0.89 2.74 -5.01
N SER A 383 -0.62 3.49 -6.08
CA SER A 383 -1.01 4.90 -6.19
C SER A 383 -2.53 5.09 -6.08
N LYS A 384 -3.32 4.24 -6.76
CA LYS A 384 -4.79 4.27 -6.70
C LYS A 384 -5.33 3.98 -5.29
N MET A 385 -4.68 3.11 -4.53
CA MET A 385 -5.15 2.69 -3.21
C MET A 385 -4.73 3.62 -2.08
N HIS A 386 -3.66 4.40 -2.25
CA HIS A 386 -3.05 5.25 -1.22
C HIS A 386 -3.12 6.74 -1.62
N LEU A 387 -4.27 7.36 -1.38
CA LEU A 387 -4.61 8.68 -1.94
C LEU A 387 -3.88 9.86 -1.28
N SER A 388 -3.54 9.75 0.00
CA SER A 388 -2.85 10.81 0.73
C SER A 388 -2.13 10.29 1.98
N GLY A 389 -1.27 11.14 2.54
CA GLY A 389 -0.41 10.80 3.68
C GLY A 389 0.94 10.25 3.24
N LYS A 390 1.81 9.97 4.21
CA LYS A 390 3.17 9.47 3.96
C LYS A 390 3.18 8.13 3.24
N LYS A 391 2.15 7.30 3.45
CA LYS A 391 2.01 6.01 2.78
C LYS A 391 1.84 6.13 1.26
N ARG A 392 1.54 7.31 0.69
CA ARG A 392 1.53 7.47 -0.79
C ARG A 392 2.93 7.23 -1.41
N ASP A 393 3.99 7.44 -0.64
CA ASP A 393 5.36 7.20 -1.09
C ASP A 393 5.67 5.70 -1.14
N TYR A 394 5.58 5.14 -2.35
CA TYR A 394 5.88 3.74 -2.63
C TYR A 394 7.33 3.40 -2.29
N ASP A 395 8.28 4.23 -2.71
CA ASP A 395 9.70 3.93 -2.62
C ASP A 395 10.18 4.00 -1.17
N TYR A 396 9.72 4.99 -0.42
CA TYR A 396 9.99 5.08 1.02
C TYR A 396 9.44 3.86 1.77
N ARG A 397 8.30 3.34 1.33
CA ARG A 397 7.65 2.21 1.96
C ARG A 397 8.29 0.88 1.63
N ILE A 398 8.58 0.61 0.35
CA ILE A 398 9.18 -0.67 -0.06
C ILE A 398 10.59 -0.84 0.50
N THR A 399 11.34 0.25 0.71
CA THR A 399 12.68 0.26 1.32
C THR A 399 12.66 0.29 2.86
N ALA A 400 11.49 0.17 3.50
CA ALA A 400 11.41 0.14 4.96
C ALA A 400 12.14 -1.07 5.58
N PRO A 401 12.05 -2.30 5.02
CA PRO A 401 12.84 -3.44 5.49
C PRO A 401 14.36 -3.20 5.40
N ASP A 402 14.85 -2.57 4.32
CA ASP A 402 16.25 -2.16 4.19
C ASP A 402 16.70 -1.27 5.34
N ARG A 403 15.95 -0.19 5.61
CA ARG A 403 16.27 0.72 6.71
C ARG A 403 16.23 0.02 8.07
N ALA A 404 15.30 -0.92 8.26
CA ALA A 404 15.22 -1.72 9.47
C ALA A 404 16.46 -2.61 9.64
N MET A 405 16.86 -3.34 8.60
CA MET A 405 18.05 -4.21 8.62
C MET A 405 19.35 -3.39 8.78
N GLN A 406 19.47 -2.25 8.11
CA GLN A 406 20.61 -1.31 8.30
C GLN A 406 20.71 -0.79 9.74
N ALA A 407 19.58 -0.65 10.44
CA ALA A 407 19.52 -0.28 11.84
C ALA A 407 19.78 -1.47 12.81
N GLY A 408 20.02 -2.68 12.29
CA GLY A 408 20.25 -3.89 13.07
C GLY A 408 18.97 -4.61 13.51
N VAL A 409 17.83 -4.36 12.85
CA VAL A 409 16.62 -5.17 13.03
C VAL A 409 16.68 -6.38 12.10
N ASP A 410 17.20 -7.48 12.62
CA ASP A 410 17.52 -8.69 11.84
C ASP A 410 16.26 -9.50 11.45
N ASP A 411 15.20 -9.41 12.25
CA ASP A 411 13.91 -10.07 11.97
C ASP A 411 12.93 -9.06 11.37
N VAL A 412 12.75 -9.12 10.05
CA VAL A 412 11.67 -8.39 9.35
C VAL A 412 10.58 -9.34 8.85
N GLY A 413 9.35 -8.84 8.77
CA GLY A 413 8.24 -9.53 8.15
C GLY A 413 7.64 -8.67 7.05
N ILE A 414 7.51 -9.23 5.86
CA ILE A 414 6.88 -8.56 4.73
C ILE A 414 5.55 -9.23 4.38
N GLY A 415 4.73 -8.59 3.57
CA GLY A 415 3.43 -9.13 3.23
C GLY A 415 2.71 -8.38 2.12
N VAL A 416 1.67 -9.01 1.60
CA VAL A 416 0.82 -8.51 0.52
C VAL A 416 -0.63 -8.56 1.01
N LEU A 417 -1.39 -7.51 0.72
CA LEU A 417 -2.84 -7.52 0.90
C LEU A 417 -3.49 -8.06 -0.38
N PHE A 418 -3.79 -9.36 -0.39
CA PHE A 418 -4.38 -10.02 -1.54
C PHE A 418 -5.80 -9.51 -1.80
N GLY A 419 -6.09 -9.17 -3.07
CA GLY A 419 -7.35 -8.58 -3.50
C GLY A 419 -7.22 -7.15 -4.05
N LEU A 420 -6.06 -6.49 -3.86
CA LEU A 420 -5.80 -5.18 -4.45
C LEU A 420 -5.40 -5.26 -5.94
N PHE A 421 -4.69 -6.33 -6.32
CA PHE A 421 -4.24 -6.60 -7.69
C PHE A 421 -4.18 -8.10 -7.97
N ASP A 422 -3.72 -8.52 -9.16
CA ASP A 422 -3.53 -9.94 -9.49
C ASP A 422 -2.54 -10.59 -8.52
N TRP A 423 -3.04 -11.57 -7.77
CA TRP A 423 -2.27 -12.28 -6.76
C TRP A 423 -1.03 -12.98 -7.32
N ARG A 424 -1.03 -13.35 -8.61
CA ARG A 424 0.13 -13.97 -9.26
C ARG A 424 1.28 -12.99 -9.43
N PHE A 425 0.96 -11.78 -9.88
CA PHE A 425 1.92 -10.69 -9.94
C PHE A 425 2.51 -10.41 -8.56
N GLU A 426 1.65 -10.31 -7.54
CA GLU A 426 2.08 -9.97 -6.19
C GLU A 426 3.01 -11.02 -5.58
N ILE A 427 2.79 -12.32 -5.85
CA ILE A 427 3.69 -13.39 -5.41
C ILE A 427 5.06 -13.26 -6.08
N LEU A 428 5.13 -13.00 -7.37
CA LEU A 428 6.42 -12.87 -8.08
C LEU A 428 7.18 -11.61 -7.66
N ALA A 429 6.48 -10.50 -7.44
CA ALA A 429 7.09 -9.28 -6.89
C ALA A 429 7.58 -9.51 -5.44
N LEU A 430 6.82 -10.23 -4.63
CA LEU A 430 7.24 -10.64 -3.28
C LEU A 430 8.52 -11.48 -3.33
N LEU A 431 8.65 -12.41 -4.29
CA LEU A 431 9.90 -13.18 -4.47
C LEU A 431 11.09 -12.29 -4.85
N GLN A 432 10.89 -11.29 -5.72
CA GLN A 432 11.96 -10.34 -6.04
C GLN A 432 12.39 -9.54 -4.79
N HIS A 433 11.45 -9.13 -3.94
CA HIS A 433 11.77 -8.48 -2.67
C HIS A 433 12.49 -9.43 -1.69
N ILE A 434 12.09 -10.71 -1.61
CA ILE A 434 12.78 -11.71 -0.78
C ILE A 434 14.23 -11.86 -1.22
N ARG A 435 14.48 -12.03 -2.54
CA ARG A 435 15.83 -12.17 -3.10
C ARG A 435 16.67 -10.93 -2.84
N HIS A 436 16.11 -9.74 -3.02
CA HIS A 436 16.80 -8.49 -2.69
C HIS A 436 17.32 -8.48 -1.25
N LEU A 437 16.50 -8.87 -0.27
CA LEU A 437 16.91 -8.91 1.13
C LEU A 437 17.97 -9.99 1.39
N GLU A 438 17.80 -11.18 0.81
CA GLU A 438 18.76 -12.29 0.91
C GLU A 438 20.13 -11.94 0.31
N GLU A 439 20.16 -11.31 -0.87
CA GLU A 439 21.38 -10.93 -1.58
C GLU A 439 22.08 -9.74 -0.91
N THR A 440 21.30 -8.77 -0.41
CA THR A 440 21.85 -7.54 0.18
C THR A 440 22.33 -7.75 1.62
N TYR A 441 21.58 -8.51 2.42
CA TYR A 441 21.82 -8.64 3.87
C TYR A 441 22.20 -10.06 4.31
N GLY A 442 22.23 -11.03 3.39
CA GLY A 442 22.56 -12.43 3.68
C GLY A 442 21.42 -13.20 4.36
N ILE A 443 20.26 -12.58 4.57
CA ILE A 443 19.08 -13.19 5.21
C ILE A 443 17.79 -12.60 4.62
N GLY A 444 16.82 -13.47 4.35
CA GLY A 444 15.49 -13.08 3.90
C GLY A 444 14.56 -12.67 5.06
N PRO A 445 13.29 -12.35 4.77
CA PRO A 445 12.32 -12.03 5.81
C PRO A 445 12.02 -13.24 6.71
N HIS A 446 11.91 -13.00 8.01
CA HIS A 446 11.54 -14.01 9.02
C HIS A 446 10.11 -14.52 8.84
N THR A 447 9.20 -13.66 8.37
CA THR A 447 7.79 -14.02 8.13
C THR A 447 7.26 -13.40 6.84
N LEU A 448 6.40 -14.15 6.15
CA LEU A 448 5.54 -13.65 5.09
C LEU A 448 4.10 -13.61 5.61
N SER A 449 3.46 -12.45 5.50
CA SER A 449 2.05 -12.28 5.86
C SER A 449 1.20 -12.22 4.60
N VAL A 450 0.12 -13.01 4.59
CA VAL A 450 -0.77 -13.18 3.43
C VAL A 450 -2.23 -12.79 3.72
N PRO A 451 -2.50 -11.60 4.30
CA PRO A 451 -3.87 -11.16 4.52
C PRO A 451 -4.63 -11.05 3.20
N ARG A 452 -5.92 -11.38 3.23
CA ARG A 452 -6.86 -11.10 2.15
C ARG A 452 -7.66 -9.86 2.50
N LEU A 453 -8.06 -9.11 1.50
CA LEU A 453 -8.97 -7.99 1.65
C LEU A 453 -10.28 -8.48 2.29
N GLU A 454 -10.71 -7.78 3.34
CA GLU A 454 -11.93 -8.05 4.09
C GLU A 454 -12.77 -6.78 4.16
N PRO A 455 -14.10 -6.88 4.34
CA PRO A 455 -14.97 -5.72 4.49
C PRO A 455 -14.51 -4.77 5.60
N ALA A 456 -14.54 -3.47 5.33
CA ALA A 456 -14.07 -2.43 6.23
C ALA A 456 -15.10 -1.30 6.36
N VAL A 457 -15.48 -0.98 7.60
CA VAL A 457 -16.41 0.11 7.90
C VAL A 457 -15.89 1.43 7.30
N GLY A 458 -16.72 2.10 6.50
CA GLY A 458 -16.36 3.38 5.86
C GLY A 458 -15.42 3.24 4.66
N SER A 459 -15.35 2.06 4.04
CA SER A 459 -14.68 1.80 2.77
C SER A 459 -15.69 1.26 1.75
N ASP A 460 -15.94 1.99 0.67
CA ASP A 460 -16.75 1.47 -0.44
C ASP A 460 -15.98 0.42 -1.25
N PHE A 461 -14.65 0.55 -1.30
CA PHE A 461 -13.77 -0.37 -2.01
C PHE A 461 -13.72 -1.76 -1.34
N ALA A 462 -13.70 -1.79 -0.01
CA ALA A 462 -13.73 -3.00 0.79
C ALA A 462 -15.11 -3.13 1.45
N SER A 463 -16.15 -3.31 0.63
CA SER A 463 -17.55 -3.44 1.07
C SER A 463 -17.98 -4.87 1.38
#